data_AF-A0A8J7UGB7-F1
#
_entry.id   AF-A0A8J7UGB7-F1
#
_cell.length_a   1.000
_cell.length_b   1.000
_cell.length_c   1.000
_cell.angle_alpha   90.00
_cell.angle_beta   90.00
_cell.angle_gamma   90.00
#
_symmetry.space_group_name_H-M   'P 1'
#
loop_
_entity.id
_entity.type
_entity.pdbx_description
1 polymer ?
#
loop_
_entity_poly.entity_id
_entity_poly.type
_entity_poly.pdbx_seq_one_letter_code
_entity_poly.pdbx_strand_id
1 'polypeptide(L)'
;MAERRQVDYIPGISPARPWNSLDPWDALLAAVIVIVAAAFCWKASAAADHAWEWGALMPYLAARDGAGGWHAGLLLRGLLGTLRLGLWATAVALASGVAVGMLSARLRGAAALPAMLYVSLMRNTPPLVLLFLMYFFAG
;
A
#
# COMPACT_ATOMS: atom_id res chain seq x y z
N MET A 1 -22.38 16.92 -32.99
CA MET A 1 -21.64 16.02 -33.91
C MET A 1 -20.66 15.06 -33.20
N ALA A 2 -20.38 15.20 -31.90
CA ALA A 2 -19.45 14.32 -31.15
C ALA A 2 -20.10 13.05 -30.56
N GLU A 3 -21.42 13.05 -30.35
CA GLU A 3 -22.15 11.97 -29.66
C GLU A 3 -22.16 10.63 -30.43
N ARG A 4 -22.06 10.66 -31.78
CA ARG A 4 -22.01 9.41 -32.58
C ARG A 4 -20.68 8.66 -32.46
N ARG A 5 -19.60 9.28 -31.99
CA ARG A 5 -18.27 8.64 -31.96
C ARG A 5 -18.08 7.67 -30.79
N GLN A 6 -18.84 7.83 -29.71
CA GLN A 6 -18.63 7.08 -28.46
C GLN A 6 -19.41 5.76 -28.45
N VAL A 7 -20.53 5.67 -29.19
CA VAL A 7 -21.34 4.45 -29.29
C VAL A 7 -20.68 3.38 -30.19
N ASP A 8 -19.83 3.80 -31.13
CA ASP A 8 -19.12 2.90 -32.07
C ASP A 8 -17.77 2.38 -31.53
N TYR A 9 -17.47 2.56 -30.24
CA TYR A 9 -16.23 2.03 -29.64
C TYR A 9 -16.38 0.54 -29.32
N ILE A 10 -15.82 -0.31 -30.19
CA ILE A 10 -15.75 -1.77 -29.99
C ILE A 10 -14.35 -2.12 -29.46
N PRO A 11 -14.25 -2.67 -28.24
CA PRO A 11 -12.97 -3.10 -27.68
C PRO A 11 -12.25 -4.09 -28.61
N GLY A 12 -11.04 -3.75 -29.04
CA GLY A 12 -10.19 -4.60 -29.91
C GLY A 12 -10.33 -4.38 -31.42
N ILE A 13 -11.27 -3.55 -31.89
CA ILE A 13 -11.46 -3.21 -33.32
C ILE A 13 -11.22 -1.71 -33.57
N SER A 14 -11.64 -0.85 -32.65
CA SER A 14 -11.45 0.60 -32.77
C SER A 14 -9.99 0.99 -32.46
N PRO A 15 -9.37 1.91 -33.21
CA PRO A 15 -8.03 2.39 -32.90
C PRO A 15 -7.99 3.01 -31.50
N ALA A 16 -6.93 2.74 -30.74
CA ALA A 16 -6.74 3.32 -29.42
C ALA A 16 -6.79 4.85 -29.51
N ARG A 17 -7.55 5.47 -28.61
CA ARG A 17 -7.73 6.92 -28.58
C ARG A 17 -6.36 7.60 -28.44
N PRO A 18 -6.01 8.57 -29.30
CA PRO A 18 -4.73 9.25 -29.19
C PRO A 18 -4.70 10.06 -27.89
N TRP A 19 -3.58 10.02 -27.17
CA TRP A 19 -3.37 10.64 -25.85
C TRP A 19 -3.65 12.16 -25.74
N ASN A 20 -3.88 12.84 -26.86
CA ASN A 20 -4.01 14.29 -27.00
C ASN A 20 -5.42 14.73 -27.43
N SER A 21 -6.36 13.81 -27.65
CA SER A 21 -7.77 14.18 -27.78
C SER A 21 -8.37 14.29 -26.39
N LEU A 22 -8.68 15.50 -25.93
CA LEU A 22 -9.51 15.75 -24.75
C LEU A 22 -10.96 15.84 -25.22
N ASP A 23 -11.83 14.97 -24.72
CA ASP A 23 -13.26 15.01 -25.05
C ASP A 23 -13.96 15.96 -24.08
N PRO A 24 -15.12 16.53 -24.46
CA PRO A 24 -15.93 17.34 -23.55
C PRO A 24 -16.27 16.61 -22.24
N TRP A 25 -16.36 15.28 -22.26
CA TRP A 25 -16.57 14.44 -21.08
C TRP A 25 -15.33 14.34 -20.18
N ASP A 26 -14.12 14.32 -20.73
CA ASP A 26 -12.89 14.38 -19.93
C ASP A 26 -12.77 15.74 -19.25
N ALA A 27 -13.12 16.81 -19.97
CA ALA A 27 -13.16 18.16 -19.44
C ALA A 27 -14.22 18.30 -18.34
N LEU A 28 -15.40 17.68 -18.52
CA LEU A 28 -16.43 17.64 -17.48
C LEU A 28 -15.95 16.87 -16.24
N LEU A 29 -15.34 15.71 -16.42
CA LEU A 29 -14.86 14.87 -15.33
C LEU A 29 -13.72 15.56 -14.57
N ALA A 30 -12.79 16.20 -15.29
CA ALA A 30 -11.76 17.04 -14.70
C ALA A 30 -12.36 18.23 -13.92
N ALA A 31 -13.37 18.91 -14.49
CA ALA A 31 -14.06 20.01 -13.82
C ALA A 31 -14.76 19.53 -12.53
N VAL A 32 -15.41 18.37 -12.55
CA VAL A 32 -16.03 17.78 -11.36
C VAL A 32 -14.97 17.44 -10.30
N ILE A 33 -13.84 16.84 -10.69
CA ILE A 33 -12.74 16.55 -9.76
C ILE A 33 -12.21 17.85 -9.13
N VAL A 34 -12.00 18.89 -9.93
CA VAL A 34 -11.53 20.19 -9.43
C VAL A 34 -12.54 20.81 -8.47
N ILE A 35 -13.84 20.75 -8.78
CA ILE A 35 -14.90 21.26 -7.91
C ILE A 35 -14.93 20.48 -6.58
N VAL A 36 -14.83 19.15 -6.63
CA VAL A 36 -14.80 18.31 -5.42
C VAL A 36 -13.56 18.58 -4.58
N ALA A 37 -12.39 18.69 -5.21
CA ALA A 37 -11.14 19.03 -4.52
C ALA A 37 -11.23 20.43 -3.88
N ALA A 38 -11.76 21.42 -4.61
CA ALA A 38 -11.95 22.77 -4.10
C ALA A 38 -12.96 22.80 -2.93
N ALA A 39 -14.07 22.07 -3.04
CA ALA A 39 -15.04 21.93 -1.96
C ALA A 39 -14.44 21.23 -0.73
N PHE A 40 -13.61 20.20 -0.93
CA PHE A 40 -12.87 19.53 0.13
C PHE A 40 -11.88 20.48 0.80
N CYS A 41 -11.06 21.21 0.03
CA CYS A 41 -10.12 22.19 0.55
C CYS A 41 -10.83 23.31 1.31
N TRP A 42 -11.95 23.83 0.79
CA TRP A 42 -12.74 24.85 1.47
C TRP A 42 -13.32 24.32 2.78
N LYS A 43 -13.93 23.13 2.76
CA LYS A 43 -14.48 22.50 3.96
C LYS A 43 -13.39 22.10 4.96
N ALA A 44 -12.22 21.68 4.49
CA ALA A 44 -11.06 21.41 5.33
C ALA A 44 -10.54 22.70 5.97
N SER A 45 -10.51 23.82 5.24
CA SER A 45 -10.15 25.13 5.79
C SER A 45 -11.19 25.67 6.77
N ALA A 46 -12.48 25.45 6.52
CA ALA A 46 -13.58 25.88 7.38
C ALA A 46 -13.72 25.02 8.64
N ALA A 47 -13.36 23.74 8.57
CA ALA A 47 -13.27 22.86 9.73
C ALA A 47 -11.96 23.06 10.52
N ALA A 48 -10.94 23.61 9.89
CA ALA A 48 -9.68 24.01 10.52
C ALA A 48 -9.81 25.42 11.13
N ASP A 49 -10.76 25.60 12.06
CA ASP A 49 -10.89 26.81 12.88
C ASP A 49 -9.71 26.97 13.86
N HIS A 50 -8.82 25.97 13.91
CA HIS A 50 -7.49 26.04 14.51
C HIS A 50 -6.43 26.24 13.42
N ALA A 51 -5.66 27.32 13.52
CA ALA A 51 -4.47 27.52 12.70
C ALA A 51 -3.60 26.26 12.80
N TRP A 52 -3.33 25.61 11.67
CA TRP A 52 -2.60 24.36 11.66
C TRP A 52 -1.16 24.57 12.16
N GLU A 53 -0.86 24.12 13.39
CA GLU A 53 0.43 24.32 14.04
C GLU A 53 1.44 23.21 13.67
N TRP A 54 2.07 23.32 12.50
CA TRP A 54 3.16 22.40 12.10
C TRP A 54 4.28 22.27 13.15
N GLY A 55 4.47 23.31 13.97
CA GLY A 55 5.41 23.31 15.09
C GLY A 55 5.10 22.24 16.16
N ALA A 56 3.82 21.93 16.40
CA ALA A 56 3.41 20.91 17.36
C ALA A 56 3.83 19.49 16.94
N LEU A 57 4.07 19.26 15.65
CA LEU A 57 4.53 17.97 15.11
C LEU A 57 6.04 17.75 15.32
N MET A 58 6.83 18.83 15.34
CA MET A 58 8.30 18.74 15.37
C MET A 58 8.84 17.92 16.54
N PRO A 59 8.33 18.05 17.79
CA PRO A 59 8.78 17.22 18.91
C PRO A 59 8.49 15.72 18.71
N TYR A 60 7.45 15.36 17.95
CA TYR A 60 7.13 13.95 17.65
C TYR A 60 8.00 13.36 16.54
N LEU A 61 8.65 14.21 15.73
CA LEU A 61 9.65 13.80 14.74
C LEU A 61 11.05 13.76 15.37
N ALA A 62 11.48 14.86 15.97
CA ALA A 62 12.79 15.03 16.57
C ALA A 62 12.64 15.77 17.90
N ALA A 63 12.79 15.04 19.01
CA ALA A 63 12.76 15.62 20.34
C ALA A 63 14.19 15.81 20.85
N ARG A 64 14.36 16.81 21.70
CA ARG A 64 15.63 17.13 22.34
C ARG A 64 15.52 16.75 23.81
N ASP A 65 16.47 15.97 24.29
CA ASP A 65 16.54 15.55 25.68
C ASP A 65 16.97 16.73 26.58
N GLY A 66 16.69 16.64 27.89
CA GLY A 66 17.11 17.63 28.89
C GLY A 66 18.63 17.82 28.96
N ALA A 67 19.41 16.83 28.50
CA ALA A 67 20.86 16.88 28.35
C ALA A 67 21.35 17.48 27.01
N GLY A 68 20.43 17.91 26.14
CA GLY A 68 20.72 18.60 24.87
C GLY A 68 20.89 17.69 23.65
N GLY A 69 20.79 16.36 23.80
CA GLY A 69 20.89 15.38 22.71
C GLY A 69 19.61 15.28 21.88
N TRP A 70 19.75 15.07 20.56
CA TRP A 70 18.62 14.82 19.67
C TRP A 70 18.27 13.34 19.64
N HIS A 71 16.99 13.02 19.78
CA HIS A 71 16.47 11.67 19.64
C HIS A 71 15.26 11.63 18.71
N ALA A 72 15.09 10.49 18.04
CA ALA A 72 13.91 10.23 17.22
C ALA A 72 12.65 10.34 18.10
N GLY A 73 11.76 11.25 17.74
CA GLY A 73 10.45 11.36 18.35
C GLY A 73 9.58 10.13 18.05
N LEU A 74 8.42 10.05 18.69
CA LEU A 74 7.56 8.88 18.64
C LEU A 74 7.20 8.43 17.20
N LEU A 75 7.00 9.39 16.29
CA LEU A 75 6.65 9.10 14.89
C LEU A 75 7.82 8.47 14.14
N LEU A 76 9.03 9.04 14.26
CA LEU A 76 10.21 8.45 13.63
C LEU A 76 10.54 7.09 14.25
N ARG A 77 10.37 6.95 15.57
CA ARG A 77 10.61 5.68 16.26
C ARG A 77 9.65 4.59 15.79
N GLY A 78 8.36 4.92 15.64
CA GLY A 78 7.36 4.01 15.09
C GLY A 78 7.67 3.64 13.64
N LEU A 79 7.94 4.62 12.79
CA LEU A 79 8.29 4.43 11.37
C LEU A 79 9.51 3.53 11.21
N LEU A 80 10.60 3.84 11.91
CA LEU A 80 11.82 3.03 11.88
C LEU A 80 11.59 1.63 12.44
N GLY A 81 10.72 1.49 13.45
CA GLY A 81 10.28 0.20 13.96
C GLY A 81 9.61 -0.65 12.87
N THR A 82 8.62 -0.09 12.17
CA THR A 82 7.92 -0.76 11.06
C THR A 82 8.84 -1.09 9.91
N LEU A 83 9.72 -0.16 9.51
CA LEU A 83 10.71 -0.39 8.45
C LEU A 83 11.67 -1.51 8.83
N ARG A 84 12.20 -1.49 10.04
CA ARG A 84 13.12 -2.52 10.53
C ARG A 84 12.45 -3.89 10.57
N LEU A 85 11.24 -3.98 11.13
CA LEU A 85 10.46 -5.22 11.17
C LEU A 85 10.13 -5.73 9.76
N GLY A 86 9.69 -4.83 8.87
CA GLY A 86 9.40 -5.15 7.48
C GLY A 86 10.62 -5.68 6.73
N LEU A 87 11.77 -5.03 6.87
CA LEU A 87 13.03 -5.48 6.25
C LEU A 87 13.41 -6.89 6.69
N TRP A 88 13.37 -7.17 7.99
CA TRP A 88 13.68 -8.51 8.49
C TRP A 88 12.65 -9.55 8.06
N ALA A 89 11.35 -9.22 8.11
CA ALA A 89 10.29 -10.12 7.66
C ALA A 89 10.43 -10.46 6.18
N THR A 90 10.68 -9.46 5.33
CA THR A 90 10.91 -9.67 3.89
C THR A 90 12.18 -10.47 3.63
N ALA A 91 13.28 -10.19 4.33
CA ALA A 91 14.53 -10.94 4.18
C ALA A 91 14.33 -12.43 4.51
N VAL A 92 13.67 -12.74 5.63
CA VAL A 92 13.38 -14.12 6.04
C VAL A 92 12.41 -14.80 5.09
N ALA A 93 11.34 -14.10 4.67
CA ALA A 93 10.37 -14.63 3.72
C ALA A 93 10.99 -14.92 2.35
N LEU A 94 11.89 -14.06 1.86
CA LEU A 94 12.64 -14.29 0.62
C LEU A 94 13.58 -15.49 0.77
N ALA A 95 14.36 -15.56 1.85
CA ALA A 95 15.29 -16.66 2.07
C ALA A 95 14.56 -18.02 2.14
N SER A 96 13.49 -18.11 2.93
CA SER A 96 12.69 -19.34 3.06
C SER A 96 11.93 -19.67 1.78
N GLY A 97 11.33 -18.68 1.13
CA GLY A 97 10.61 -18.84 -0.13
C GLY A 97 11.51 -19.32 -1.27
N VAL A 98 12.72 -18.75 -1.40
CA VAL A 98 13.72 -19.19 -2.39
C VAL A 98 14.19 -20.61 -2.09
N ALA A 99 14.50 -20.93 -0.83
CA ALA A 99 14.93 -22.27 -0.46
C ALA A 99 13.87 -23.33 -0.81
N VAL A 100 12.62 -23.12 -0.40
CA VAL A 100 11.50 -24.03 -0.69
C VAL A 100 11.19 -24.06 -2.19
N GLY A 101 11.26 -22.91 -2.88
CA GLY A 101 11.05 -22.79 -4.31
C GLY A 101 12.07 -23.59 -5.12
N MET A 102 13.36 -23.46 -4.79
CA MET A 102 14.44 -24.19 -5.46
C MET A 102 14.35 -25.70 -5.21
N LEU A 103 14.02 -26.11 -3.99
CA LEU A 103 13.83 -27.52 -3.66
C LEU A 103 12.64 -28.10 -4.43
N SER A 104 11.49 -27.42 -4.42
CA SER A 104 10.29 -27.89 -5.10
C SER A 104 10.43 -27.94 -6.63
N ALA A 105 11.22 -27.06 -7.23
CA ALA A 105 11.48 -27.07 -8.68
C ALA A 105 12.15 -28.36 -9.19
N ARG A 106 12.89 -29.07 -8.33
CA ARG A 106 13.57 -30.33 -8.70
C ARG A 106 12.77 -31.59 -8.34
N LEU A 107 11.74 -31.46 -7.51
CA LEU A 107 10.97 -32.59 -6.99
C LEU A 107 9.77 -32.87 -7.90
N ARG A 108 9.44 -34.15 -8.09
CA ARG A 108 8.30 -34.59 -8.92
C ARG A 108 7.43 -35.57 -8.12
N GLY A 109 6.13 -35.57 -8.38
CA GLY A 109 5.17 -36.47 -7.73
C GLY A 109 5.10 -36.27 -6.21
N ALA A 110 5.07 -37.38 -5.45
CA ALA A 110 4.89 -37.35 -4.00
C ALA A 110 6.01 -36.60 -3.25
N ALA A 111 7.21 -36.53 -3.80
CA ALA A 111 8.34 -35.82 -3.17
C ALA A 111 8.13 -34.29 -3.15
N ALA A 112 7.28 -33.74 -4.02
CA ALA A 112 6.93 -32.33 -4.04
C ALA A 112 5.76 -31.97 -3.11
N LEU A 113 5.03 -32.96 -2.57
CA LEU A 113 3.87 -32.75 -1.71
C LEU A 113 4.15 -31.87 -0.48
N PRO A 114 5.26 -32.06 0.28
CA PRO A 114 5.50 -31.26 1.47
C PRO A 114 5.66 -29.76 1.14
N ALA A 115 6.38 -29.45 0.05
CA ALA A 115 6.57 -28.08 -0.40
C ALA A 115 5.26 -27.47 -0.92
N MET A 116 4.47 -28.23 -1.67
CA MET A 116 3.14 -27.80 -2.12
C MET A 116 2.19 -27.55 -0.95
N LEU A 117 2.19 -28.43 0.06
CA LEU A 117 1.35 -28.30 1.25
C LEU A 117 1.75 -27.06 2.05
N TYR A 118 3.05 -26.86 2.29
CA TYR A 118 3.57 -25.69 2.98
C TYR A 118 3.14 -24.38 2.30
N VAL A 119 3.41 -24.25 0.99
CA VAL A 119 3.07 -23.03 0.23
C VAL A 119 1.56 -22.82 0.17
N SER A 120 0.79 -23.88 -0.05
CA SER A 120 -0.67 -23.78 -0.13
C SER A 120 -1.27 -23.39 1.21
N LEU A 121 -0.79 -23.94 2.32
CA LEU A 121 -1.28 -23.60 3.66
C LEU A 121 -0.97 -22.14 3.99
N MET A 122 0.27 -21.70 3.76
CA MET A 122 0.68 -20.31 4.04
C MET A 122 -0.06 -19.28 3.19
N ARG A 123 -0.44 -19.61 1.95
CA ARG A 123 -1.17 -18.69 1.07
C ARG A 123 -2.69 -18.67 1.26
N ASN A 124 -3.27 -19.78 1.72
CA ASN A 124 -4.72 -19.91 1.91
C ASN A 124 -5.17 -19.67 3.36
N THR A 125 -4.26 -19.73 4.33
CA THR A 125 -4.63 -19.50 5.74
C THR A 125 -4.69 -18.00 6.01
N PRO A 126 -5.82 -17.48 6.55
CA PRO A 126 -5.91 -16.08 6.93
C PRO A 126 -4.83 -15.72 7.97
N PRO A 127 -4.13 -14.58 7.82
CA PRO A 127 -3.02 -14.22 8.70
C PRO A 127 -3.46 -14.08 10.17
N LEU A 128 -4.73 -13.70 10.40
CA LEU A 128 -5.31 -13.61 11.75
C LEU A 128 -5.30 -14.96 12.48
N VAL A 129 -5.60 -16.05 11.78
CA VAL A 129 -5.64 -17.41 12.38
C VAL A 129 -4.22 -17.86 12.76
N LEU A 130 -3.23 -17.56 11.92
CA LEU A 130 -1.82 -17.85 12.20
C LEU A 130 -1.32 -17.05 13.42
N LEU A 131 -1.69 -15.77 13.51
CA LEU A 131 -1.39 -14.92 14.66
C LEU A 131 -2.02 -15.45 15.95
N PHE A 132 -3.28 -15.90 15.88
CA PHE A 132 -3.96 -16.55 17.00
C PHE A 132 -3.20 -17.80 17.45
N LEU A 133 -2.85 -18.71 16.53
CA LEU A 133 -2.08 -19.91 16.89
C LEU A 133 -0.74 -19.55 17.52
N MET A 134 0.02 -18.61 16.96
CA MET A 134 1.29 -18.19 17.55
C MET A 134 1.12 -17.60 18.95
N TYR A 135 0.13 -16.75 19.14
CA TYR A 135 -0.11 -16.14 20.45
C TYR A 135 -0.47 -17.18 21.53
N PHE A 136 -1.32 -18.17 21.21
CA PHE A 136 -1.78 -19.15 22.19
C PHE A 136 -0.86 -20.36 22.40
N PHE A 137 -0.06 -20.73 21.40
CA PHE A 137 0.76 -21.95 21.45
C PHE A 137 2.27 -21.69 21.49
N ALA A 138 2.75 -20.52 21.06
CA ALA A 138 4.18 -20.19 21.07
C ALA A 138 4.58 -19.11 22.08
N GLY A 139 3.60 -18.42 22.69
CA GLY A 139 3.78 -17.61 23.90
C GLY A 139 3.57 -18.45 25.15
#